data_AF-A0A086M2M3-F1
#
_entry.id   AF-A0A086M2M3-F1
#
_cell.length_a   1.000
_cell.length_b   1.000
_cell.length_c   1.000
_cell.angle_alpha   90.00
_cell.angle_beta   90.00
_cell.angle_gamma   90.00
#
_symmetry.space_group_name_H-M   'P 1'
#
loop_
_entity.id
_entity.type
_entity.pdbx_description
1 polymer ?
#
loop_
_entity_poly.entity_id
_entity_poly.type
_entity_poly.pdbx_seq_one_letter_code
_entity_poly.pdbx_strand_id
1 'polypeptide(L)'
;QCRYPQQPLPQSDETGSQAESHCHPCLPDCTESNLQEVTDTFNFIYGQFSSPGASRLLLLERLQLEFPRASAHVLREVTDLHRQTALLQQRRMGHWKAFSFARIAALAEAQKLRTGIVLRFGKENTKKEERRRQAQKSAEINKRLQRQQAAFEAKELARKKVEDEERARAEETQAHRDAKAQKRQEEMKRRVARFLEHKEEVLKMERAAAEAKARNEAEQYAATRRRNARRIARRRELDAWRDQQREERRRECIRRQEEIVQRIRRAAERLAVVAQSDPTRLRSDTEASRARAEAIKKVRQEELSDATRIKGFGVRHGYGTDTLLRDMRLKLSVALFEAGLLRCEAGHEALLCVGAK
;
A
#
# COMPACT_ATOMS: atom_id res chain seq x y z
N GLN A 1 53.46 -44.35 5.75
CA GLN A 1 54.35 -45.45 6.18
C GLN A 1 54.03 -46.68 5.35
N CYS A 2 54.84 -46.96 4.32
CA CYS A 2 54.82 -48.22 3.57
C CYS A 2 56.29 -48.59 3.33
N ARG A 3 56.75 -49.62 4.04
CA ARG A 3 58.11 -50.14 3.98
C ARG A 3 58.27 -50.97 2.69
N TYR A 4 59.18 -50.58 1.82
CA TYR A 4 59.71 -51.45 0.77
C TYR A 4 60.86 -52.27 1.37
N PRO A 5 60.90 -53.60 1.21
CA PRO A 5 62.06 -54.39 1.60
C PRO A 5 63.18 -54.23 0.55
N GLN A 6 64.36 -53.85 1.03
CA GLN A 6 65.62 -53.89 0.28
C GLN A 6 66.03 -55.35 0.07
N GLN A 7 66.31 -55.74 -1.17
CA GLN A 7 67.07 -56.96 -1.47
C GLN A 7 68.55 -56.56 -1.68
N PRO A 8 69.50 -57.26 -1.04
CA PRO A 8 70.92 -57.02 -1.27
C PRO A 8 71.39 -57.68 -2.58
N LEU A 9 72.22 -56.95 -3.32
CA LEU A 9 72.99 -57.42 -4.48
C LEU A 9 74.04 -58.46 -4.04
N PRO A 10 74.32 -59.51 -4.83
CA PRO A 10 75.41 -60.42 -4.53
C PRO A 10 76.76 -59.79 -4.88
N GLN A 11 77.69 -59.87 -3.94
CA GLN A 11 79.12 -59.61 -4.13
C GLN A 11 79.69 -60.69 -5.04
N SER A 12 80.36 -60.27 -6.11
CA SER A 12 81.17 -61.12 -6.97
C SER A 12 82.59 -61.16 -6.42
N ASP A 13 82.98 -62.33 -5.88
CA ASP A 13 84.33 -62.65 -5.47
C ASP A 13 85.24 -62.79 -6.71
N GLU A 14 86.18 -61.85 -6.86
CA GLU A 14 87.32 -62.00 -7.76
C GLU A 14 88.33 -62.97 -7.13
N THR A 15 88.22 -64.26 -7.46
CA THR A 15 89.29 -65.23 -7.22
C THR A 15 90.25 -65.19 -8.39
N GLY A 16 91.35 -64.46 -8.20
CA GLY A 16 92.54 -64.58 -9.04
C GLY A 16 93.12 -65.99 -8.92
N SER A 17 93.17 -66.70 -10.04
CA SER A 17 93.93 -67.93 -10.18
C SER A 17 95.08 -67.66 -11.13
N GLN A 18 96.24 -67.37 -10.55
CA GLN A 18 97.53 -67.51 -11.21
C GLN A 18 97.80 -69.02 -11.31
N ALA A 19 97.73 -69.56 -12.52
CA ALA A 19 98.25 -70.89 -12.83
C ALA A 19 99.54 -70.70 -13.65
N GLU A 20 100.66 -70.75 -12.94
CA GLU A 20 101.98 -70.96 -13.53
C GLU A 20 102.02 -72.34 -14.20
N SER A 21 101.98 -72.34 -15.53
CA SER A 21 102.18 -73.54 -16.34
C SER A 21 103.65 -73.62 -16.74
N HIS A 22 104.46 -74.25 -15.89
CA HIS A 22 105.72 -74.86 -16.31
C HIS A 22 105.42 -76.03 -17.26
N CYS A 23 105.78 -75.87 -18.54
CA CYS A 23 105.99 -76.99 -19.46
C CYS A 23 107.40 -76.90 -20.04
N HIS A 24 108.11 -78.02 -19.93
CA HIS A 24 109.46 -78.24 -20.42
C HIS A 24 109.60 -78.05 -21.95
N PRO A 25 110.79 -77.65 -22.44
CA PRO A 25 111.07 -77.45 -23.86
C PRO A 25 111.44 -78.79 -24.50
N CYS A 26 110.69 -79.27 -25.49
CA CYS A 26 111.09 -80.40 -26.35
C CYS A 26 110.11 -80.61 -27.53
N LEU A 27 110.00 -79.66 -28.46
CA LEU A 27 109.72 -79.93 -29.87
C LEU A 27 110.36 -78.80 -30.71
N PRO A 28 110.99 -79.09 -31.86
CA PRO A 28 111.64 -78.06 -32.65
C PRO A 28 110.61 -77.13 -33.31
N ASP A 29 110.66 -75.84 -32.98
CA ASP A 29 109.91 -74.71 -33.54
C ASP A 29 110.16 -74.45 -35.05
N CYS A 30 110.70 -75.41 -35.80
CA CYS A 30 111.14 -75.20 -37.19
C CYS A 30 110.10 -75.60 -38.26
N THR A 31 108.91 -76.06 -37.89
CA THR A 31 107.89 -76.50 -38.86
C THR A 31 106.76 -75.48 -39.09
N GLU A 32 106.44 -74.64 -38.10
CA GLU A 32 105.35 -73.66 -38.23
C GLU A 32 105.72 -72.53 -39.20
N SER A 33 106.97 -72.06 -39.19
CA SER A 33 107.47 -71.01 -40.10
C SER A 33 107.44 -71.46 -41.56
N ASN A 34 107.85 -72.71 -41.83
CA ASN A 34 107.84 -73.27 -43.18
C ASN A 34 106.41 -73.47 -43.72
N LEU A 35 105.46 -73.85 -42.87
CA LEU A 35 104.06 -74.03 -43.28
C LEU A 35 103.36 -72.69 -43.55
N GLN A 36 103.66 -71.66 -42.75
CA GLN A 36 103.12 -70.32 -42.96
C GLN A 36 103.66 -69.72 -44.27
N GLU A 37 104.95 -69.85 -44.55
CA GLU A 37 105.56 -69.40 -45.81
C GLU A 37 104.96 -70.12 -47.05
N VAL A 38 104.74 -71.44 -46.96
CA VAL A 38 104.06 -72.23 -48.02
C VAL A 38 102.61 -71.76 -48.22
N THR A 39 101.91 -71.44 -47.12
CA THR A 39 100.53 -70.97 -47.17
C THR A 39 100.45 -69.57 -47.76
N ASP A 40 101.37 -68.67 -47.40
CA ASP A 40 101.40 -67.29 -47.89
C ASP A 40 101.79 -67.21 -49.37
N THR A 41 102.77 -68.03 -49.79
CA THR A 41 103.13 -68.17 -51.22
C THR A 41 101.98 -68.75 -52.03
N PHE A 42 101.30 -69.80 -51.54
CA PHE A 42 100.09 -70.33 -52.17
C PHE A 42 99.00 -69.26 -52.29
N ASN A 43 98.69 -68.55 -51.20
CA ASN A 43 97.65 -67.51 -51.18
C ASN A 43 97.97 -66.35 -52.12
N PHE A 44 99.24 -65.95 -52.22
CA PHE A 44 99.71 -64.92 -53.14
C PHE A 44 99.50 -65.32 -54.60
N ILE A 45 99.93 -66.53 -54.99
CA ILE A 45 99.75 -67.07 -56.34
C ILE A 45 98.25 -67.22 -56.64
N TYR A 46 97.49 -67.79 -55.70
CA TYR A 46 96.05 -67.95 -55.85
C TYR A 46 95.35 -66.60 -56.03
N GLY A 47 95.70 -65.57 -55.25
CA GLY A 47 95.15 -64.22 -55.36
C GLY A 47 95.44 -63.54 -56.71
N GLN A 48 96.60 -63.79 -57.31
CA GLN A 48 96.98 -63.22 -58.61
C GLN A 48 96.32 -63.93 -59.80
N PHE A 49 96.19 -65.26 -59.73
CA PHE A 49 95.79 -66.09 -60.87
C PHE A 49 94.38 -66.67 -60.77
N SER A 50 93.64 -66.44 -59.67
CA SER A 50 92.25 -66.88 -59.48
C SER A 50 91.20 -65.80 -59.84
N SER A 51 91.53 -64.83 -60.69
CA SER A 51 90.58 -63.80 -61.10
C SER A 51 89.42 -64.37 -61.95
N PRO A 52 88.22 -63.78 -61.89
CA PRO A 52 87.08 -64.24 -62.71
C PRO A 52 87.43 -64.16 -64.20
N GLY A 53 87.54 -65.32 -64.87
CA GLY A 53 87.92 -65.43 -66.29
C GLY A 53 89.35 -65.91 -66.54
N ALA A 54 90.19 -66.04 -65.51
CA ALA A 54 91.50 -66.68 -65.63
C ALA A 54 91.36 -68.19 -65.84
N SER A 55 92.24 -68.76 -66.68
CA SER A 55 92.26 -70.21 -66.92
C SER A 55 92.71 -70.94 -65.67
N ARG A 56 91.87 -71.89 -65.17
CA ARG A 56 92.24 -72.79 -64.05
C ARG A 56 93.53 -73.54 -64.34
N LEU A 57 93.81 -73.84 -65.60
CA LEU A 57 95.04 -74.51 -66.02
C LEU A 57 96.26 -73.64 -65.74
N LEU A 58 96.18 -72.33 -66.00
CA LEU A 58 97.28 -71.40 -65.80
C LEU A 58 97.63 -71.21 -64.32
N LEU A 59 96.62 -71.22 -63.43
CA LEU A 59 96.83 -71.25 -61.99
C LEU A 59 97.57 -72.54 -61.55
N LEU A 60 97.12 -73.69 -62.05
CA LEU A 60 97.74 -74.98 -61.71
C LEU A 60 99.16 -75.09 -62.26
N GLU A 61 99.42 -74.60 -63.48
CA GLU A 61 100.76 -74.51 -64.06
C GLU A 61 101.68 -73.64 -63.22
N ARG A 62 101.21 -72.47 -62.76
CA ARG A 62 101.99 -71.59 -61.90
C ARG A 62 102.27 -72.22 -60.53
N LEU A 63 101.29 -72.88 -59.93
CA LEU A 63 101.46 -73.61 -58.67
C LEU A 63 102.43 -74.79 -58.82
N GLN A 64 102.43 -75.48 -59.96
CA GLN A 64 103.36 -76.59 -60.22
C GLN A 64 104.82 -76.13 -60.36
N LEU A 65 105.05 -74.91 -60.87
CA LEU A 65 106.39 -74.31 -60.92
C LEU A 65 106.94 -73.97 -59.53
N GLU A 66 106.08 -73.45 -58.65
CA GLU A 66 106.46 -73.02 -57.30
C GLU A 66 106.53 -74.21 -56.31
N PHE A 67 105.73 -75.25 -56.56
CA PHE A 67 105.69 -76.48 -55.76
C PHE A 67 106.01 -77.73 -56.61
N PRO A 68 107.25 -77.88 -57.11
CA PRO A 68 107.61 -78.96 -58.03
C PRO A 68 107.51 -80.36 -57.41
N ARG A 69 107.54 -80.45 -56.08
CA ARG A 69 107.38 -81.71 -55.32
C ARG A 69 105.93 -82.12 -55.11
N ALA A 70 104.97 -81.22 -55.32
CA ALA A 70 103.55 -81.51 -55.19
C ALA A 70 103.03 -82.17 -56.48
N SER A 71 102.16 -83.17 -56.34
CA SER A 71 101.49 -83.76 -57.50
C SER A 71 100.38 -82.83 -58.00
N ALA A 72 100.11 -82.87 -59.32
CA ALA A 72 99.03 -82.09 -59.92
C ALA A 72 97.65 -82.39 -59.29
N HIS A 73 97.46 -83.60 -58.77
CA HIS A 73 96.23 -83.98 -58.05
C HIS A 73 96.13 -83.25 -56.70
N VAL A 74 97.20 -83.25 -55.91
CA VAL A 74 97.26 -82.55 -54.62
C VAL A 74 97.03 -81.04 -54.79
N LEU A 75 97.64 -80.43 -55.81
CA LEU A 75 97.43 -79.00 -56.10
C LEU A 75 95.96 -78.69 -56.44
N ARG A 76 95.27 -79.58 -57.18
CA ARG A 76 93.83 -79.42 -57.46
C ARG A 76 93.00 -79.49 -56.19
N GLU A 77 93.24 -80.48 -55.34
CA GLU A 77 92.52 -80.64 -54.08
C GLU A 77 92.72 -79.43 -53.15
N VAL A 78 93.95 -78.95 -53.01
CA VAL A 78 94.26 -77.77 -52.20
C VAL A 78 93.56 -76.53 -52.75
N THR A 79 93.52 -76.33 -54.08
CA THR A 79 92.75 -75.21 -54.67
C THR A 79 91.25 -75.31 -54.44
N ASP A 80 90.68 -76.52 -54.50
CA ASP A 80 89.26 -76.75 -54.25
C ASP A 80 88.91 -76.55 -52.77
N LEU A 81 89.75 -77.03 -51.85
CA LEU A 81 89.63 -76.78 -50.41
C LEU A 81 89.78 -75.30 -50.05
N HIS A 82 90.73 -74.60 -50.65
CA HIS A 82 90.91 -73.16 -50.46
C HIS A 82 89.65 -72.39 -50.91
N ARG A 83 89.10 -72.74 -52.08
CA ARG A 83 87.85 -72.15 -52.58
C ARG A 83 86.67 -72.42 -51.65
N GLN A 84 86.51 -73.66 -51.17
CA GLN A 84 85.44 -74.00 -50.22
C GLN A 84 85.59 -73.22 -48.90
N THR A 85 86.82 -73.10 -48.40
CA THR A 85 87.12 -72.36 -47.17
C THR A 85 86.82 -70.88 -47.33
N ALA A 86 87.21 -70.27 -48.46
CA ALA A 86 86.90 -68.87 -48.79
C ALA A 86 85.38 -68.63 -48.85
N LEU A 87 84.61 -69.53 -49.47
CA LEU A 87 83.15 -69.44 -49.52
C LEU A 87 82.51 -69.55 -48.12
N LEU A 88 83.00 -70.45 -47.27
CA LEU A 88 82.53 -70.58 -45.89
C LEU A 88 82.86 -69.33 -45.05
N GLN A 89 84.06 -68.77 -45.20
CA GLN A 89 84.45 -67.51 -44.55
C GLN A 89 83.58 -66.35 -45.02
N GLN A 90 83.29 -66.25 -46.32
CA GLN A 90 82.40 -65.23 -46.87
C GLN A 90 80.98 -65.35 -46.31
N ARG A 91 80.42 -66.58 -46.24
CA ARG A 91 79.10 -66.83 -45.63
C ARG A 91 79.08 -66.46 -44.15
N ARG A 92 80.11 -66.89 -43.39
CA ARG A 92 80.26 -66.53 -41.98
C ARG A 92 80.32 -65.02 -41.78
N MET A 93 81.09 -64.32 -42.60
CA MET A 93 81.17 -62.85 -42.57
C MET A 93 79.83 -62.20 -42.91
N GLY A 94 79.10 -62.74 -43.88
CA GLY A 94 77.75 -62.30 -44.22
C GLY A 94 76.77 -62.45 -43.05
N HIS A 95 76.74 -63.61 -42.40
CA HIS A 95 75.91 -63.85 -41.21
C HIS A 95 76.32 -62.94 -40.05
N TRP A 96 77.61 -62.75 -39.82
CA TRP A 96 78.11 -61.85 -38.79
C TRP A 96 77.68 -60.41 -39.03
N LYS A 97 77.78 -59.91 -40.27
CA LYS A 97 77.30 -58.58 -40.64
C LYS A 97 75.79 -58.45 -40.46
N ALA A 98 75.01 -59.44 -40.90
CA ALA A 98 73.56 -59.43 -40.72
C ALA A 98 73.18 -59.40 -39.23
N PHE A 99 73.85 -60.20 -38.40
CA PHE A 99 73.67 -60.21 -36.97
C PHE A 99 74.05 -58.88 -36.32
N SER A 100 75.20 -58.29 -36.71
CA SER A 100 75.64 -57.02 -36.14
C SER A 100 74.69 -55.89 -36.47
N PHE A 101 74.19 -55.80 -37.71
CA PHE A 101 73.17 -54.83 -38.09
C PHE A 101 71.85 -55.04 -37.34
N ALA A 102 71.36 -56.28 -37.25
CA ALA A 102 70.15 -56.60 -36.51
C ALA A 102 70.27 -56.21 -35.03
N ARG A 103 71.43 -56.46 -34.42
CA ARG A 103 71.70 -56.08 -33.03
C ARG A 103 71.69 -54.57 -32.83
N ILE A 104 72.34 -53.82 -33.72
CA ILE A 104 72.37 -52.36 -33.66
C ILE A 104 70.96 -51.79 -33.83
N ALA A 105 70.18 -52.30 -34.78
CA ALA A 105 68.79 -51.88 -34.99
C ALA A 105 67.92 -52.16 -33.76
N ALA A 106 68.00 -53.37 -33.19
CA ALA A 106 67.27 -53.74 -31.97
C ALA A 106 67.65 -52.85 -30.78
N LEU A 107 68.93 -52.53 -30.60
CA LEU A 107 69.38 -51.60 -29.56
C LEU A 107 68.82 -50.19 -29.77
N ALA A 108 68.81 -49.70 -31.01
CA ALA A 108 68.26 -48.39 -31.34
C ALA A 108 66.73 -48.33 -31.08
N GLU A 109 65.99 -49.40 -31.41
CA GLU A 109 64.56 -49.50 -31.10
C GLU A 109 64.30 -49.55 -29.60
N ALA A 110 65.05 -50.36 -28.85
CA ALA A 110 64.96 -50.41 -27.39
C ALA A 110 65.24 -49.05 -26.74
N GLN A 111 66.24 -48.31 -27.24
CA GLN A 111 66.53 -46.94 -26.79
C GLN A 111 65.38 -45.99 -27.09
N LYS A 112 64.79 -46.04 -28.30
CA LYS A 112 63.61 -45.23 -28.66
C LYS A 112 62.39 -45.53 -27.77
N LEU A 113 62.15 -46.80 -27.47
CA LEU A 113 61.08 -47.20 -26.56
C LEU A 113 61.32 -46.67 -25.15
N ARG A 114 62.53 -46.82 -24.63
CA ARG A 114 62.91 -46.30 -23.31
C ARG A 114 62.72 -44.78 -23.24
N THR A 115 63.21 -44.03 -24.22
CA THR A 115 63.04 -42.56 -24.23
C THR A 115 61.57 -42.17 -24.35
N GLY A 116 60.80 -42.88 -25.17
CA GLY A 116 59.36 -42.70 -25.29
C GLY A 116 58.61 -42.92 -23.97
N ILE A 117 58.94 -43.96 -23.22
CA ILE A 117 58.35 -44.25 -21.91
C ILE A 117 58.69 -43.15 -20.91
N VAL A 118 59.96 -42.74 -20.82
CA VAL A 118 60.41 -41.68 -19.91
C VAL A 118 59.70 -40.36 -20.22
N LEU A 119 59.58 -39.98 -21.49
CA LEU A 119 58.88 -38.78 -21.91
C LEU A 119 57.38 -38.82 -21.58
N ARG A 120 56.71 -39.95 -21.78
CA ARG A 120 55.29 -40.12 -21.43
C ARG A 120 55.09 -39.99 -19.93
N PHE A 121 55.90 -40.69 -19.14
CA PHE A 121 55.82 -40.62 -17.67
C PHE A 121 56.09 -39.21 -17.15
N GLY A 122 57.09 -38.51 -17.72
CA GLY A 122 57.36 -37.10 -17.43
C GLY A 122 56.15 -36.21 -17.70
N LYS A 123 55.54 -36.31 -18.89
CA LYS A 123 54.33 -35.54 -19.27
C LYS A 123 53.11 -35.85 -18.39
N GLU A 124 52.96 -37.10 -17.95
CA GLU A 124 51.88 -37.47 -17.03
C GLU A 124 52.08 -36.89 -15.64
N ASN A 125 53.32 -36.89 -15.14
CA ASN A 125 53.64 -36.29 -13.85
C ASN A 125 53.43 -34.78 -13.86
N THR A 126 53.87 -34.07 -14.91
CA THR A 126 53.61 -32.62 -15.02
C THR A 126 52.11 -32.32 -15.05
N LYS A 127 51.32 -33.08 -15.84
CA LYS A 127 49.85 -32.96 -15.85
C LYS A 127 49.22 -33.22 -14.49
N LYS A 128 49.68 -34.24 -13.75
CA LYS A 128 49.19 -34.53 -12.40
C LYS A 128 49.50 -33.38 -11.44
N GLU A 129 50.69 -32.79 -11.55
CA GLU A 129 51.10 -31.68 -10.71
C GLU A 129 50.31 -30.40 -11.02
N GLU A 130 50.08 -30.10 -12.30
CA GLU A 130 49.22 -29.00 -12.74
C GLU A 130 47.80 -29.15 -12.19
N ARG A 131 47.21 -30.35 -12.28
CA ARG A 131 45.87 -30.63 -11.70
C ARG A 131 45.85 -30.39 -10.19
N ARG A 132 46.90 -30.79 -9.46
CA ARG A 132 47.02 -30.52 -8.02
C ARG A 132 47.07 -29.02 -7.73
N ARG A 133 47.87 -28.26 -8.49
CA ARG A 133 47.97 -26.79 -8.36
C ARG A 133 46.63 -26.12 -8.67
N GLN A 134 45.93 -26.57 -9.71
CA GLN A 134 44.59 -26.06 -10.04
C GLN A 134 43.58 -26.35 -8.93
N ALA A 135 43.56 -27.59 -8.41
CA ALA A 135 42.68 -27.97 -7.30
C ALA A 135 42.94 -27.16 -6.02
N GLN A 136 44.21 -26.88 -5.71
CA GLN A 136 44.59 -26.01 -4.59
C GLN A 136 44.07 -24.59 -4.79
N LYS A 137 44.30 -23.99 -5.97
CA LYS A 137 43.79 -22.65 -6.29
C LYS A 137 42.27 -22.58 -6.22
N SER A 138 41.55 -23.57 -6.76
CA SER A 138 40.08 -23.60 -6.68
C SER A 138 39.60 -23.74 -5.23
N ALA A 139 40.29 -24.55 -4.41
CA ALA A 139 39.95 -24.69 -3.00
C ALA A 139 40.17 -23.39 -2.22
N GLU A 140 41.24 -22.64 -2.51
CA GLU A 140 41.51 -21.32 -1.92
C GLU A 140 40.44 -20.30 -2.31
N ILE A 141 40.07 -20.24 -3.59
CA ILE A 141 39.00 -19.35 -4.07
C ILE A 141 37.67 -19.71 -3.41
N ASN A 142 37.32 -20.99 -3.34
CA ASN A 142 36.08 -21.44 -2.68
C ASN A 142 36.06 -21.09 -1.20
N LYS A 143 37.19 -21.26 -0.48
CA LYS A 143 37.30 -20.81 0.93
C LYS A 143 37.08 -19.31 1.06
N ARG A 144 37.63 -18.50 0.15
CA ARG A 144 37.42 -17.05 0.14
C ARG A 144 35.95 -16.69 -0.12
N LEU A 145 35.32 -17.37 -1.09
CA LEU A 145 33.90 -17.20 -1.41
C LEU A 145 33.02 -17.52 -0.19
N GLN A 146 33.26 -18.66 0.48
CA GLN A 146 32.52 -19.06 1.67
C GLN A 146 32.65 -18.03 2.79
N ARG A 147 33.85 -17.48 3.03
CA ARG A 147 34.04 -16.39 4.01
C ARG A 147 33.26 -15.14 3.65
N GLN A 148 33.21 -14.78 2.36
CA GLN A 148 32.45 -13.62 1.89
C GLN A 148 30.94 -13.84 2.03
N GLN A 149 30.44 -15.03 1.67
CA GLN A 149 29.04 -15.41 1.85
C GLN A 149 28.64 -15.37 3.32
N ALA A 150 29.42 -15.99 4.22
CA ALA A 150 29.16 -15.95 5.65
C ALA A 150 29.18 -14.51 6.21
N ALA A 151 30.10 -13.67 5.77
CA ALA A 151 30.15 -12.27 6.17
C ALA A 151 28.95 -11.47 5.66
N PHE A 152 28.47 -11.77 4.45
CA PHE A 152 27.27 -11.16 3.87
C PHE A 152 26.01 -11.59 4.63
N GLU A 153 25.85 -12.89 4.89
CA GLU A 153 24.74 -13.44 5.68
C GLU A 153 24.72 -12.85 7.09
N ALA A 154 25.88 -12.71 7.74
CA ALA A 154 25.98 -12.08 9.04
C ALA A 154 25.54 -10.61 9.02
N LYS A 155 25.88 -9.85 7.96
CA LYS A 155 25.43 -8.46 7.77
C LYS A 155 23.93 -8.38 7.54
N GLU A 156 23.36 -9.28 6.75
CA GLU A 156 21.91 -9.33 6.51
C GLU A 156 21.14 -9.70 7.77
N LEU A 157 21.64 -10.66 8.56
CA LEU A 157 21.06 -10.99 9.87
C LEU A 157 21.16 -9.81 10.84
N ALA A 158 22.28 -9.08 10.86
CA ALA A 158 22.42 -7.88 11.68
C ALA A 158 21.44 -6.78 11.25
N ARG A 159 21.27 -6.55 9.95
CA ARG A 159 20.28 -5.61 9.42
C ARG A 159 18.86 -5.98 9.82
N LYS A 160 18.47 -7.25 9.66
CA LYS A 160 17.15 -7.74 10.08
C LYS A 160 16.91 -7.53 11.56
N LYS A 161 17.90 -7.81 12.41
CA LYS A 161 17.78 -7.54 13.85
C LYS A 161 17.56 -6.06 14.15
N VAL A 162 18.27 -5.16 13.47
CA VAL A 162 18.07 -3.71 13.62
C VAL A 162 16.67 -3.30 13.13
N GLU A 163 16.23 -3.80 11.98
CA GLU A 163 14.88 -3.52 11.47
C GLU A 163 13.79 -4.05 12.41
N ASP A 164 13.96 -5.24 12.98
CA ASP A 164 13.00 -5.83 13.92
C ASP A 164 13.00 -5.07 15.26
N GLU A 165 14.16 -4.61 15.74
CA GLU A 165 14.25 -3.72 16.91
C GLU A 165 13.59 -2.35 16.64
N GLU A 166 13.78 -1.77 15.46
CA GLU A 166 13.13 -0.52 15.06
C GLU A 166 11.62 -0.68 14.94
N ARG A 167 11.14 -1.79 14.38
CA ARG A 167 9.70 -2.13 14.34
C ARG A 167 9.14 -2.31 15.73
N ALA A 168 9.83 -3.03 16.62
CA ALA A 168 9.39 -3.21 18.01
C ALA A 168 9.28 -1.86 18.75
N ARG A 169 10.26 -0.96 18.57
CA ARG A 169 10.20 0.40 19.12
C ARG A 169 9.05 1.21 18.52
N ALA A 170 8.82 1.11 17.21
CA ALA A 170 7.72 1.78 16.55
C ALA A 170 6.36 1.29 17.09
N GLU A 171 6.18 -0.02 17.22
CA GLU A 171 4.99 -0.64 17.80
C GLU A 171 4.78 -0.21 19.26
N GLU A 172 5.82 -0.19 20.08
CA GLU A 172 5.73 0.28 21.47
C GLU A 172 5.33 1.76 21.55
N THR A 173 5.94 2.62 20.71
CA THR A 173 5.56 4.04 20.67
C THR A 173 4.13 4.25 20.16
N GLN A 174 3.68 3.45 19.20
CA GLN A 174 2.32 3.50 18.68
C GLN A 174 1.32 3.01 19.72
N ALA A 175 1.58 1.89 20.38
CA ALA A 175 0.77 1.39 21.48
C ALA A 175 0.65 2.41 22.62
N HIS A 176 1.74 3.11 22.97
CA HIS A 176 1.70 4.19 23.96
C HIS A 176 0.85 5.39 23.49
N ARG A 177 0.93 5.77 22.21
CA ARG A 177 0.08 6.82 21.62
C ARG A 177 -1.39 6.43 21.64
N ASP A 178 -1.70 5.19 21.27
CA ASP A 178 -3.05 4.65 21.24
C ASP A 178 -3.64 4.56 22.66
N ALA A 179 -2.87 4.08 23.63
CA ALA A 179 -3.27 4.08 25.04
C ALA A 179 -3.54 5.50 25.57
N LYS A 180 -2.73 6.49 25.19
CA LYS A 180 -2.95 7.90 25.55
C LYS A 180 -4.18 8.49 24.85
N ALA A 181 -4.48 8.08 23.62
CA ALA A 181 -5.68 8.49 22.90
C ALA A 181 -6.94 7.89 23.55
N GLN A 182 -6.91 6.60 23.90
CA GLN A 182 -7.98 5.92 24.62
C GLN A 182 -8.29 6.59 25.97
N LYS A 183 -7.26 6.87 26.78
CA LYS A 183 -7.43 7.61 28.04
C LYS A 183 -8.12 8.97 27.84
N ARG A 184 -7.73 9.74 26.81
CA ARG A 184 -8.37 11.01 26.48
C ARG A 184 -9.83 10.85 26.08
N GLN A 185 -10.16 9.81 25.31
CA GLN A 185 -11.55 9.50 24.95
C GLN A 185 -12.38 9.13 26.18
N GLU A 186 -11.84 8.32 27.10
CA GLU A 186 -12.51 7.96 28.35
C GLU A 186 -12.76 9.19 29.24
N GLU A 187 -11.75 10.05 29.39
CA GLU A 187 -11.89 11.32 30.12
C GLU A 187 -12.97 12.21 29.51
N MET A 188 -13.00 12.33 28.18
CA MET A 188 -14.03 13.11 27.48
C MET A 188 -15.42 12.52 27.70
N LYS A 189 -15.59 11.20 27.60
CA LYS A 189 -16.86 10.51 27.90
C LYS A 189 -17.31 10.79 29.34
N ARG A 190 -16.39 10.73 30.31
CA ARG A 190 -16.69 11.05 31.72
C ARG A 190 -17.11 12.52 31.90
N ARG A 191 -16.46 13.45 31.21
CA ARG A 191 -16.85 14.88 31.25
C ARG A 191 -18.24 15.10 30.66
N VAL A 192 -18.55 14.46 29.53
CA VAL A 192 -19.88 14.53 28.91
C VAL A 192 -20.93 13.94 29.85
N ALA A 193 -20.67 12.78 30.45
CA ALA A 193 -21.59 12.16 31.42
C ALA A 193 -21.89 13.10 32.60
N ARG A 194 -20.85 13.67 33.23
CA ARG A 194 -21.03 14.65 34.33
C ARG A 194 -21.81 15.89 33.91
N PHE A 195 -21.58 16.39 32.69
CA PHE A 195 -22.32 17.54 32.17
C PHE A 195 -23.80 17.21 31.95
N LEU A 196 -24.10 16.01 31.43
CA LEU A 196 -25.47 15.55 31.26
C LEU A 196 -26.18 15.37 32.61
N GLU A 197 -25.53 14.74 33.58
CA GLU A 197 -26.05 14.61 34.95
C GLU A 197 -26.34 15.99 35.56
N HIS A 198 -25.39 16.92 35.48
CA HIS A 198 -25.58 18.28 35.97
C HIS A 198 -26.71 19.02 35.25
N LYS A 199 -26.83 18.86 33.92
CA LYS A 199 -27.93 19.45 33.14
C LYS A 199 -29.28 18.87 33.57
N GLU A 200 -29.36 17.57 33.81
CA GLU A 200 -30.57 16.93 34.32
C GLU A 200 -30.94 17.41 35.73
N GLU A 201 -29.96 17.59 36.62
CA GLU A 201 -30.17 18.17 37.95
C GLU A 201 -30.70 19.61 37.86
N VAL A 202 -30.11 20.45 37.01
CA VAL A 202 -30.59 21.82 36.78
C VAL A 202 -32.03 21.81 36.26
N LEU A 203 -32.35 20.97 35.28
CA LEU A 203 -33.71 20.83 34.77
C LEU A 203 -34.70 20.34 35.83
N LYS A 204 -34.29 19.43 36.72
CA LYS A 204 -35.12 19.00 37.87
C LYS A 204 -35.37 20.15 38.83
N MET A 205 -34.34 20.96 39.13
CA MET A 205 -34.46 22.14 40.00
C MET A 205 -35.36 23.21 39.38
N GLU A 206 -35.25 23.46 38.07
CA GLU A 206 -36.12 24.38 37.34
C GLU A 206 -37.57 23.91 37.32
N ARG A 207 -37.82 22.61 37.09
CA ARG A 207 -39.16 22.03 37.18
C ARG A 207 -39.74 22.15 38.58
N ALA A 208 -38.97 21.83 39.61
CA ALA A 208 -39.40 21.99 41.00
C ALA A 208 -39.71 23.46 41.34
N ALA A 209 -38.90 24.41 40.85
CA ALA A 209 -39.14 25.84 41.01
C ALA A 209 -40.40 26.31 40.25
N ALA A 210 -40.62 25.80 39.05
CA ALA A 210 -41.82 26.08 38.25
C ALA A 210 -43.08 25.52 38.92
N GLU A 211 -43.03 24.29 39.45
CA GLU A 211 -44.13 23.69 40.22
C GLU A 211 -44.41 24.48 41.51
N ALA A 212 -43.38 24.94 42.22
CA ALA A 212 -43.56 25.77 43.41
C ALA A 212 -44.20 27.13 43.06
N LYS A 213 -43.80 27.77 41.96
CA LYS A 213 -44.43 28.99 41.46
C LYS A 213 -45.90 28.75 41.08
N ALA A 214 -46.19 27.68 40.36
CA ALA A 214 -47.56 27.34 39.96
C ALA A 214 -48.46 27.05 41.18
N ARG A 215 -47.93 26.40 42.23
CA ARG A 215 -48.66 26.20 43.50
C ARG A 215 -48.96 27.54 44.19
N ASN A 216 -47.97 28.42 44.30
CA ASN A 216 -48.14 29.74 44.89
C ASN A 216 -49.17 30.59 44.11
N GLU A 217 -49.14 30.56 42.79
CA GLU A 217 -50.12 31.24 41.93
C GLU A 217 -51.53 30.66 42.10
N ALA A 218 -51.66 29.33 42.19
CA ALA A 218 -52.94 28.67 42.45
C ALA A 218 -53.52 29.05 43.82
N GLU A 219 -52.68 29.17 44.86
CA GLU A 219 -53.09 29.63 46.19
C GLU A 219 -53.56 31.09 46.18
N GLN A 220 -52.82 31.97 45.50
CA GLN A 220 -53.21 33.38 45.32
C GLN A 220 -54.52 33.51 44.53
N TYR A 221 -54.70 32.71 43.48
CA TYR A 221 -55.94 32.64 42.71
C TYR A 221 -57.11 32.14 43.57
N ALA A 222 -56.91 31.11 44.38
CA ALA A 222 -57.93 30.62 45.30
C ALA A 222 -58.32 31.68 46.35
N ALA A 223 -57.34 32.43 46.89
CA ALA A 223 -57.58 33.50 47.86
C ALA A 223 -58.36 34.68 47.24
N THR A 224 -58.01 35.09 46.02
CA THR A 224 -58.73 36.15 45.28
C THR A 224 -60.15 35.71 44.90
N ARG A 225 -60.33 34.45 44.46
CA ARG A 225 -61.67 33.88 44.20
C ARG A 225 -62.55 33.91 45.44
N ARG A 226 -62.03 33.54 46.61
CA ARG A 226 -62.76 33.62 47.90
C ARG A 226 -63.17 35.06 48.25
N ARG A 227 -62.26 36.04 48.07
CA ARG A 227 -62.57 37.46 48.31
C ARG A 227 -63.64 37.99 47.34
N ASN A 228 -63.54 37.64 46.06
CA ASN A 228 -64.53 38.02 45.06
C ASN A 228 -65.90 37.39 45.32
N ALA A 229 -65.95 36.11 45.72
CA ALA A 229 -67.19 35.45 46.09
C ALA A 229 -67.91 36.20 47.24
N ARG A 230 -67.17 36.63 48.28
CA ARG A 230 -67.72 37.45 49.38
C ARG A 230 -68.23 38.81 48.90
N ARG A 231 -67.48 39.49 48.02
CA ARG A 231 -67.88 40.80 47.45
C ARG A 231 -69.15 40.68 46.60
N ILE A 232 -69.25 39.62 45.80
CA ILE A 232 -70.44 39.34 44.97
C ILE A 232 -71.64 39.00 45.86
N ALA A 233 -71.47 38.17 46.89
CA ALA A 233 -72.53 37.85 47.84
C ALA A 233 -73.09 39.12 48.52
N ARG A 234 -72.21 39.98 49.04
CA ARG A 234 -72.61 41.27 49.65
C ARG A 234 -73.32 42.20 48.67
N ARG A 235 -72.90 42.22 47.39
CA ARG A 235 -73.58 43.02 46.36
C ARG A 235 -74.99 42.48 46.08
N ARG A 236 -75.15 41.16 45.99
CA ARG A 236 -76.46 40.51 45.83
C ARG A 236 -77.39 40.78 47.00
N GLU A 237 -76.89 40.77 48.23
CA GLU A 237 -77.66 41.14 49.43
C GLU A 237 -78.14 42.60 49.37
N LEU A 238 -77.26 43.53 48.99
CA LEU A 238 -77.63 44.95 48.82
C LEU A 238 -78.65 45.17 47.70
N ASP A 239 -78.51 44.46 46.58
CA ASP A 239 -79.45 44.56 45.46
C ASP A 239 -80.82 43.97 45.86
N ALA A 240 -80.85 42.82 46.55
CA ALA A 240 -82.09 42.25 47.08
C ALA A 240 -82.80 43.19 48.08
N TRP A 241 -82.04 43.87 48.95
CA TRP A 241 -82.60 44.87 49.86
C TRP A 241 -83.19 46.09 49.11
N ARG A 242 -82.52 46.57 48.06
CA ARG A 242 -83.05 47.63 47.20
C ARG A 242 -84.31 47.22 46.46
N ASP A 243 -84.40 45.97 46.03
CA ASP A 243 -85.58 45.43 45.37
C ASP A 243 -86.78 45.38 46.32
N GLN A 244 -86.57 44.92 47.57
CA GLN A 244 -87.60 44.98 48.61
C GLN A 244 -88.08 46.41 48.88
N GLN A 245 -87.17 47.37 48.99
CA GLN A 245 -87.51 48.79 49.15
C GLN A 245 -88.29 49.36 47.95
N ARG A 246 -87.98 48.92 46.72
CA ARG A 246 -88.73 49.31 45.52
C ARG A 246 -90.13 48.71 45.52
N GLU A 247 -90.28 47.46 45.95
CA GLU A 247 -91.59 46.81 46.07
C GLU A 247 -92.47 47.46 47.13
N GLU A 248 -91.91 47.80 48.30
CA GLU A 248 -92.61 48.53 49.36
C GLU A 248 -93.11 49.89 48.87
N ARG A 249 -92.25 50.68 48.21
CA ARG A 249 -92.65 51.96 47.60
C ARG A 249 -93.72 51.81 46.53
N ARG A 250 -93.66 50.74 45.72
CA ARG A 250 -94.72 50.44 44.75
C ARG A 250 -96.04 50.14 45.43
N ARG A 251 -96.05 49.35 46.51
CA ARG A 251 -97.25 49.04 47.31
C ARG A 251 -97.84 50.31 47.94
N GLU A 252 -97.00 51.20 48.48
CA GLU A 252 -97.45 52.49 49.02
C GLU A 252 -98.05 53.41 47.94
N CYS A 253 -97.43 53.50 46.76
CA CYS A 253 -97.99 54.26 45.64
C CYS A 253 -99.35 53.71 45.20
N ILE A 254 -99.50 52.39 45.10
CA ILE A 254 -100.78 51.75 44.75
C ILE A 254 -101.85 52.09 45.79
N ARG A 255 -101.55 51.96 47.09
CA ARG A 255 -102.48 52.35 48.17
C ARG A 255 -102.91 53.82 48.07
N ARG A 256 -101.96 54.74 47.85
CA ARG A 256 -102.27 56.17 47.70
C ARG A 256 -103.15 56.43 46.48
N GLN A 257 -102.90 55.74 45.36
CA GLN A 257 -103.74 55.83 44.17
C GLN A 257 -105.15 55.31 44.44
N GLU A 258 -105.30 54.17 45.12
CA GLU A 258 -106.61 53.64 45.52
C GLU A 258 -107.38 54.60 46.43
N GLU A 259 -106.70 55.22 47.41
CA GLU A 259 -107.29 56.23 48.30
C GLU A 259 -107.74 57.48 47.52
N ILE A 260 -106.96 57.93 46.53
CA ILE A 260 -107.33 59.06 45.64
C ILE A 260 -108.54 58.69 44.77
N VAL A 261 -108.54 57.50 44.14
CA VAL A 261 -109.65 57.04 43.30
C VAL A 261 -110.93 56.94 44.11
N GLN A 262 -110.87 56.45 45.36
CA GLN A 262 -112.03 56.42 46.25
C GLN A 262 -112.53 57.83 46.60
N ARG A 263 -111.64 58.79 46.83
CA ARG A 263 -112.01 60.21 47.04
C ARG A 263 -112.67 60.81 45.80
N ILE A 264 -112.13 60.55 44.61
CA ILE A 264 -112.69 61.02 43.34
C ILE A 264 -114.07 60.41 43.10
N ARG A 265 -114.26 59.10 43.32
CA ARG A 265 -115.57 58.46 43.18
C ARG A 265 -116.62 59.09 44.10
N ARG A 266 -116.28 59.31 45.38
CA ARG A 266 -117.17 60.00 46.33
C ARG A 266 -117.48 61.45 45.94
N ALA A 267 -116.55 62.14 45.29
CA ALA A 267 -116.77 63.50 44.78
C ALA A 267 -117.65 63.49 43.51
N ALA A 268 -117.45 62.53 42.61
CA ALA A 268 -118.22 62.35 41.39
C ALA A 268 -119.69 62.02 41.68
N GLU A 269 -119.96 61.17 42.68
CA GLU A 269 -121.32 60.89 43.15
C GLU A 269 -122.04 62.12 43.72
N ARG A 270 -121.30 63.07 44.31
CA ARG A 270 -121.88 64.31 44.89
C ARG A 270 -122.13 65.43 43.88
N LEU A 271 -121.47 65.39 42.72
CA LEU A 271 -121.48 66.49 41.73
C LEU A 271 -122.16 66.12 40.41
N ALA A 272 -122.88 64.99 40.36
CA ALA A 272 -123.60 64.54 39.18
C ALA A 272 -124.82 65.43 38.89
N VAL A 273 -124.61 66.55 38.19
CA VAL A 273 -125.67 67.39 37.61
C VAL A 273 -125.91 66.94 36.16
N VAL A 274 -127.15 66.52 35.88
CA VAL A 274 -127.61 66.12 34.55
C VAL A 274 -127.94 67.38 33.75
N ALA A 275 -127.03 67.84 32.90
CA ALA A 275 -127.27 68.89 31.92
C ALA A 275 -127.54 68.28 30.54
N GLN A 276 -128.68 68.61 29.94
CA GLN A 276 -129.05 68.17 28.59
C GLN A 276 -128.24 68.96 27.54
N SER A 277 -127.37 68.25 26.80
CA SER A 277 -126.52 68.83 25.77
C SER A 277 -127.26 68.92 24.42
N ASP A 278 -127.36 70.12 23.84
CA ASP A 278 -127.85 70.33 22.47
C ASP A 278 -126.70 70.09 21.44
N PRO A 279 -126.76 69.02 20.63
CA PRO A 279 -125.65 68.59 19.77
C PRO A 279 -125.46 69.43 18.50
N THR A 280 -126.36 70.35 18.19
CA THR A 280 -126.28 71.16 16.95
C THR A 280 -125.16 72.21 17.02
N ARG A 281 -124.93 72.80 18.19
CA ARG A 281 -123.86 73.80 18.40
C ARG A 281 -122.44 73.20 18.40
N LEU A 282 -122.31 71.90 18.68
CA LEU A 282 -121.03 71.19 18.73
C LEU A 282 -120.46 70.81 17.35
N ARG A 283 -121.26 70.88 16.28
CA ARG A 283 -120.87 70.43 14.93
C ARG A 283 -120.63 71.57 13.93
N SER A 284 -120.77 72.84 14.31
CA SER A 284 -120.46 73.94 13.41
C SER A 284 -118.96 74.22 13.38
N ASP A 285 -118.34 74.16 12.20
CA ASP A 285 -116.93 74.51 12.00
C ASP A 285 -116.65 75.95 12.43
N THR A 286 -115.71 76.11 13.35
CA THR A 286 -115.27 77.41 13.86
C THR A 286 -114.26 78.07 12.91
N GLU A 287 -114.24 79.41 12.90
CA GLU A 287 -113.41 80.24 12.01
C GLU A 287 -111.92 79.85 12.03
N ALA A 288 -111.41 79.37 13.17
CA ALA A 288 -110.04 78.91 13.32
C ALA A 288 -109.69 77.68 12.45
N SER A 289 -110.67 76.81 12.18
CA SER A 289 -110.49 75.64 11.30
C SER A 289 -110.29 76.07 9.84
N ARG A 290 -111.03 77.09 9.38
CA ARG A 290 -110.92 77.61 8.00
C ARG A 290 -109.59 78.34 7.77
N ALA A 291 -109.13 79.14 8.72
CA ALA A 291 -107.86 79.88 8.60
C ALA A 291 -106.62 78.96 8.48
N ARG A 292 -106.64 77.79 9.13
CA ARG A 292 -105.54 76.80 9.03
C ARG A 292 -105.45 76.16 7.64
N ALA A 293 -106.57 75.91 6.97
CA ALA A 293 -106.58 75.30 5.64
C ALA A 293 -105.98 76.25 4.56
N GLU A 294 -106.12 77.57 4.73
CA GLU A 294 -105.58 78.58 3.81
C GLU A 294 -104.07 78.83 4.00
N ALA A 295 -103.57 78.78 5.25
CA ALA A 295 -102.14 78.96 5.54
C ALA A 295 -101.25 77.88 4.88
N ILE A 296 -101.75 76.64 4.77
CA ILE A 296 -101.00 75.52 4.20
C ILE A 296 -100.85 75.63 2.67
N LYS A 297 -101.73 76.39 1.99
CA LYS A 297 -101.60 76.61 0.53
C LYS A 297 -100.57 77.68 0.16
N LYS A 298 -100.27 78.65 1.04
CA LYS A 298 -99.31 79.74 0.76
C LYS A 298 -97.83 79.32 0.84
N VAL A 299 -97.48 78.44 1.79
CA VAL A 299 -96.09 77.99 2.00
C VAL A 299 -95.51 77.22 0.79
N ARG A 300 -96.36 76.63 -0.05
CA ARG A 300 -95.91 75.80 -1.18
C ARG A 300 -95.51 76.58 -2.45
N GLN A 301 -95.74 77.89 -2.50
CA GLN A 301 -95.41 78.73 -3.66
C GLN A 301 -94.12 79.56 -3.49
N GLU A 302 -93.57 79.68 -2.26
CA GLU A 302 -92.40 80.53 -1.98
C GLU A 302 -91.04 79.80 -2.11
N GLU A 303 -91.00 78.48 -2.30
CA GLU A 303 -89.74 77.71 -2.39
C GLU A 303 -89.07 77.71 -3.79
N LEU A 304 -89.56 78.50 -4.76
CA LEU A 304 -89.03 78.55 -6.14
C LEU A 304 -88.17 79.76 -6.49
N SER A 305 -87.85 80.64 -5.55
CA SER A 305 -86.94 81.77 -5.78
C SER A 305 -86.09 82.04 -4.54
N ASP A 306 -84.88 81.49 -4.48
CA ASP A 306 -83.70 82.32 -4.25
C ASP A 306 -82.40 81.51 -4.36
N ALA A 307 -81.59 81.95 -5.32
CA ALA A 307 -80.26 81.46 -5.62
C ALA A 307 -79.24 82.33 -4.87
N THR A 308 -78.68 81.83 -3.77
CA THR A 308 -77.34 82.23 -3.29
C THR A 308 -76.64 81.04 -2.65
N ARG A 309 -76.15 80.20 -3.56
CA ARG A 309 -75.26 79.06 -3.33
C ARG A 309 -73.88 79.57 -2.88
N ILE A 310 -73.60 79.47 -1.58
CA ILE A 310 -72.23 79.64 -1.05
C ILE A 310 -71.39 78.45 -1.53
N LYS A 311 -70.52 78.71 -2.51
CA LYS A 311 -69.39 77.88 -2.89
C LYS A 311 -68.31 78.02 -1.80
N GLY A 312 -68.02 76.94 -1.09
CA GLY A 312 -66.87 76.86 -0.20
C GLY A 312 -66.53 75.41 0.11
N PHE A 313 -65.32 74.99 -0.28
CA PHE A 313 -64.67 73.71 0.03
C PHE A 313 -65.18 72.47 -0.71
N GLY A 314 -64.71 72.33 -1.95
CA GLY A 314 -64.62 71.05 -2.65
C GLY A 314 -63.55 70.14 -2.07
N VAL A 315 -63.75 69.66 -0.84
CA VAL A 315 -63.00 68.53 -0.26
C VAL A 315 -64.00 67.55 0.33
N ARG A 316 -64.36 66.53 -0.46
CA ARG A 316 -65.04 65.35 0.07
C ARG A 316 -64.01 64.51 0.81
N HIS A 317 -63.90 64.68 2.13
CA HIS A 317 -63.15 63.76 2.99
C HIS A 317 -63.88 62.41 3.05
N GLY A 318 -63.65 61.56 2.04
CA GLY A 318 -64.08 60.17 2.04
C GLY A 318 -62.94 59.28 2.51
N TYR A 319 -63.09 58.61 3.64
CA TYR A 319 -62.19 57.55 4.12
C TYR A 319 -62.48 56.22 3.39
N GLY A 320 -62.40 56.23 2.06
CA GLY A 320 -62.52 55.00 1.27
C GLY A 320 -61.24 54.17 1.34
N THR A 321 -61.37 52.85 1.34
CA THR A 321 -60.24 51.91 1.21
C THR A 321 -59.40 52.22 -0.02
N ASP A 322 -60.03 52.59 -1.13
CA ASP A 322 -59.36 52.88 -2.40
C ASP A 322 -58.54 54.18 -2.36
N THR A 323 -58.94 55.14 -1.52
CA THR A 323 -58.20 56.38 -1.28
C THR A 323 -57.03 56.17 -0.31
N LEU A 324 -57.17 55.31 0.69
CA LEU A 324 -56.09 54.94 1.60
C LEU A 324 -55.00 54.14 0.87
N LEU A 325 -55.40 53.23 -0.03
CA LEU A 325 -54.49 52.45 -0.87
C LEU A 325 -53.85 53.25 -2.02
N ARG A 326 -54.05 54.57 -2.13
CA ARG A 326 -53.23 55.43 -2.99
C ARG A 326 -52.00 55.99 -2.27
N ASP A 327 -52.03 56.05 -0.94
CA ASP A 327 -50.91 56.57 -0.16
C ASP A 327 -49.74 55.57 -0.16
N MET A 328 -48.63 55.97 -0.78
CA MET A 328 -47.41 55.17 -0.87
C MET A 328 -46.78 54.93 0.51
N ARG A 329 -46.96 55.86 1.45
CA ARG A 329 -46.45 55.72 2.82
C ARG A 329 -47.21 54.63 3.58
N LEU A 330 -48.51 54.52 3.36
CA LEU A 330 -49.33 53.44 3.92
C LEU A 330 -48.98 52.08 3.31
N LYS A 331 -48.77 52.00 1.99
CA LYS A 331 -48.32 50.75 1.36
C LYS A 331 -46.99 50.27 1.90
N LEU A 332 -46.04 51.18 2.06
CA LEU A 332 -44.71 50.86 2.59
C LEU A 332 -44.79 50.40 4.05
N SER A 333 -45.62 51.04 4.88
CA SER A 333 -45.76 50.67 6.29
C SER A 333 -46.38 49.29 6.48
N VAL A 334 -47.37 48.94 5.66
CA VAL A 334 -47.97 47.59 5.66
C VAL A 334 -46.95 46.55 5.20
N ALA A 335 -46.23 46.79 4.10
CA ALA A 335 -45.21 45.86 3.61
C ALA A 335 -44.08 45.64 4.63
N LEU A 336 -43.63 46.70 5.31
CA LEU A 336 -42.63 46.61 6.37
C LEU A 336 -43.16 45.88 7.61
N PHE A 337 -44.46 46.01 7.92
CA PHE A 337 -45.09 45.27 9.01
C PHE A 337 -45.15 43.77 8.70
N GLU A 338 -45.57 43.40 7.50
CA GLU A 338 -45.63 42.00 7.04
C GLU A 338 -44.24 41.36 7.00
N ALA A 339 -43.21 42.13 6.62
CA ALA A 339 -41.82 41.69 6.66
C ALA A 339 -41.21 41.66 8.07
N GLY A 340 -41.92 42.12 9.10
CA GLY A 340 -41.43 42.21 10.48
C GLY A 340 -40.39 43.31 10.74
N LEU A 341 -40.16 44.20 9.76
CA LEU A 341 -39.11 45.23 9.76
C LEU A 341 -39.61 46.62 10.18
N LEU A 342 -40.92 46.80 10.43
CA LEU A 342 -41.51 48.10 10.79
C LEU A 342 -40.88 48.73 12.03
N ARG A 343 -40.42 47.92 12.99
CA ARG A 343 -39.82 48.38 14.26
C ARG A 343 -38.30 48.49 14.22
N CYS A 344 -37.67 48.19 13.08
CA CYS A 344 -36.23 48.29 12.90
C CYS A 344 -35.86 49.69 12.42
N GLU A 345 -34.66 50.16 12.77
CA GLU A 345 -34.15 51.48 12.37
C GLU A 345 -34.17 51.66 10.84
N ALA A 346 -33.77 50.63 10.09
CA ALA A 346 -33.82 50.64 8.62
C ALA A 346 -35.25 50.77 8.04
N GLY A 347 -36.24 50.17 8.71
CA GLY A 347 -37.66 50.33 8.32
C GLY A 347 -38.19 51.72 8.62
N HIS A 348 -37.69 52.34 9.70
CA HIS A 348 -38.02 53.72 10.05
C HIS A 348 -37.42 54.72 9.07
N GLU A 349 -36.16 54.54 8.67
CA GLU A 349 -35.51 55.35 7.64
C GLU A 349 -36.23 55.24 6.28
N ALA A 350 -36.62 54.03 5.89
CA ALA A 350 -37.36 53.81 4.64
C ALA A 350 -38.70 54.57 4.62
N LEU A 351 -39.42 54.64 5.74
CA LEU A 351 -40.67 55.41 5.86
C LEU A 351 -40.45 56.93 5.82
N LEU A 352 -39.31 57.42 6.28
CA LEU A 352 -38.97 58.84 6.26
C LEU A 352 -38.57 59.32 4.86
N CYS A 353 -38.02 58.42 4.02
CA CYS A 353 -37.65 58.73 2.64
C CYS A 353 -38.84 58.78 1.66
N VAL A 354 -40.02 58.22 2.02
CA VAL A 354 -41.22 58.27 1.18
C VAL A 354 -41.89 59.63 1.31
N GLY A 355 -41.65 60.49 0.30
CA GLY A 355 -42.19 61.85 0.21
C GLY A 355 -41.14 62.94 0.10
N ALA A 356 -39.84 62.61 0.10
CA ALA A 356 -38.76 63.56 -0.16
C ALA A 356 -38.46 63.66 -1.67
N LYS A 357 -39.42 64.18 -2.44
CA LYS A 357 -39.23 64.89 -3.71
C LYS A 357 -40.36 65.88 -3.93
#